data_AF-B9EU37-F1
#
_entry.id   AF-B9EU37-F1
#
_cell.length_a   1.000
_cell.length_b   1.000
_cell.length_c   1.000
_cell.angle_alpha   90.00
_cell.angle_beta   90.00
_cell.angle_gamma   90.00
#
_symmetry.space_group_name_H-M   'P 1'
#
loop_
_entity.id
_entity.type
_entity.pdbx_description
1 polymer ?
#
loop_
_entity_poly.entity_id
_entity_poly.type
_entity_poly.pdbx_seq_one_letter_code
_entity_poly.pdbx_strand_id
1 'polypeptide(L)'
;MSSNEKLVTLLKKQAAASKPYGAIGAATAHVLEPHGLLEGKKAADQDGGDECESRVVVDGNVITSGGTGTAMEFAVAAVEKLLGRDVAQRVAEGLLFA
;
A
#
# COMPACT_ATOMS: atom_id res chain seq x y z
N MET A 1 0.85 -4.16 -17.76
CA MET A 1 0.86 -4.36 -16.30
C MET A 1 -0.55 -4.19 -15.72
N SER A 2 -1.24 -3.07 -16.00
CA SER A 2 -2.63 -2.84 -15.60
C SER A 2 -3.64 -3.83 -16.20
N SER A 3 -3.41 -4.30 -17.43
CA SER A 3 -4.32 -5.22 -18.14
C SER A 3 -4.12 -6.71 -17.82
N ASN A 4 -3.37 -7.06 -16.78
CA ASN A 4 -3.23 -8.48 -16.40
C ASN A 4 -4.47 -8.95 -15.64
N GLU A 5 -5.40 -9.57 -16.37
CA GLU A 5 -6.68 -10.03 -15.83
C GLU A 5 -6.54 -10.98 -14.64
N LYS A 6 -5.50 -11.83 -14.62
CA LYS A 6 -5.25 -12.74 -13.51
C LYS A 6 -4.90 -11.98 -12.25
N LEU A 7 -4.01 -10.98 -12.35
CA LEU A 7 -3.65 -10.12 -11.22
C LEU A 7 -4.85 -9.34 -10.70
N VAL A 8 -5.60 -8.70 -11.59
CA VAL A 8 -6.78 -7.90 -11.22
C VAL A 8 -7.83 -8.78 -10.52
N THR A 9 -8.06 -9.99 -11.02
CA THR A 9 -8.99 -10.95 -10.40
C THR A 9 -8.54 -11.33 -8.99
N LEU A 10 -7.24 -11.57 -8.78
CA LEU A 10 -6.69 -11.86 -7.46
C LEU A 10 -6.83 -10.66 -6.51
N LEU A 11 -6.54 -9.45 -6.97
CA LEU A 11 -6.69 -8.22 -6.18
C LEU A 11 -8.13 -7.99 -5.77
N LYS A 12 -9.09 -8.14 -6.69
CA LYS A 12 -10.51 -8.03 -6.39
C LYS A 12 -10.96 -9.08 -5.38
N LYS A 13 -10.50 -10.33 -5.51
CA LYS A 13 -10.78 -11.40 -4.54
C LYS A 13 -10.20 -11.07 -3.15
N GLN A 14 -9.00 -10.53 -3.10
CA GLN A 14 -8.33 -10.12 -1.85
C GLN A 14 -9.12 -8.98 -1.17
N ALA A 15 -9.49 -7.96 -1.94
CA ALA A 15 -10.27 -6.82 -1.46
C ALA A 15 -11.65 -7.22 -0.95
N ALA A 16 -12.37 -8.08 -1.69
CA ALA A 16 -13.69 -8.60 -1.31
C ALA A 16 -13.65 -9.49 -0.06
N ALA A 17 -12.52 -10.18 0.18
CA ALA A 17 -12.29 -10.94 1.40
C ALA A 17 -11.81 -10.08 2.59
N SER A 18 -11.84 -8.75 2.46
CA SER A 18 -11.31 -7.79 3.44
C SER A 18 -9.87 -8.04 3.87
N LYS A 19 -9.09 -8.73 3.03
CA LYS A 19 -7.68 -9.01 3.30
C LYS A 19 -6.81 -7.82 2.90
N PRO A 20 -5.64 -7.63 3.53
CA PRO A 20 -4.72 -6.56 3.15
C PRO A 20 -4.27 -6.69 1.70
N TYR A 21 -4.24 -5.56 1.00
CA TYR A 21 -3.62 -5.37 -0.33
C TYR A 21 -3.07 -3.95 -0.42
N GLY A 22 -2.24 -3.68 -1.42
CA GLY A 22 -1.66 -2.35 -1.56
C GLY A 22 -0.87 -2.13 -2.84
N ALA A 23 -0.46 -0.88 -3.04
CA ALA A 23 0.33 -0.44 -4.19
C ALA A 23 1.32 0.68 -3.79
N ILE A 24 2.44 0.75 -4.52
CA ILE A 24 3.48 1.76 -4.34
C ILE A 24 3.69 2.55 -5.62
N GLY A 25 3.85 3.86 -5.49
CA GLY A 25 4.03 4.81 -6.58
C GLY A 25 2.98 4.64 -7.66
N ALA A 26 3.41 4.64 -8.92
CA ALA A 26 2.57 4.60 -10.12
C ALA A 26 1.55 3.43 -10.15
N ALA A 27 1.79 2.34 -9.40
CA ALA A 27 0.87 1.21 -9.34
C ALA A 27 -0.51 1.57 -8.76
N THR A 28 -0.60 2.59 -7.90
CA THR A 28 -1.88 3.06 -7.32
C THR A 28 -2.84 3.53 -8.43
N ALA A 29 -2.44 4.52 -9.23
CA ALA A 29 -3.21 5.07 -10.34
C ALA A 29 -3.29 4.17 -11.58
N HIS A 30 -2.30 3.31 -11.82
CA HIS A 30 -2.33 2.43 -13.00
C HIS A 30 -3.04 1.09 -12.76
N VAL A 31 -3.09 0.59 -11.52
CA VAL A 31 -3.65 -0.74 -11.21
C VAL A 31 -4.86 -0.64 -10.29
N LEU A 32 -4.76 0.05 -9.16
CA LEU A 32 -5.85 0.03 -8.17
C LEU A 32 -7.02 0.92 -8.62
N GLU A 33 -6.74 2.16 -9.01
CA GLU A 33 -7.77 3.14 -9.39
C GLU A 33 -8.61 2.68 -10.60
N PRO A 34 -8.03 2.26 -11.75
CA PRO A 34 -8.83 1.93 -12.93
C PRO A 34 -9.68 0.66 -12.77
N HIS A 35 -9.43 -0.14 -11.73
CA HIS A 35 -10.13 -1.39 -11.46
C HIS A 35 -11.12 -1.29 -10.29
N GLY A 36 -11.39 -0.07 -9.79
CA GLY A 36 -12.35 0.19 -8.72
C GLY A 36 -11.87 -0.26 -7.33
N LEU A 37 -10.57 -0.53 -7.17
CA LEU A 37 -10.00 -1.01 -5.90
C LEU A 37 -9.77 0.11 -4.87
N LEU A 38 -10.05 1.36 -5.24
CA LEU A 38 -9.96 2.54 -4.36
C LEU A 38 -11.31 3.27 -4.17
N GLU A 39 -12.42 2.70 -4.64
CA GLU A 39 -13.74 3.32 -4.49
C GLU A 39 -14.07 3.55 -3.01
N GLY A 40 -14.26 4.82 -2.64
CA GLY A 40 -14.54 5.23 -1.26
C GLY A 40 -13.36 5.12 -0.28
N LYS A 41 -12.13 4.90 -0.77
CA LYS A 41 -10.90 4.79 0.04
C LYS A 41 -9.93 5.91 -0.29
N LYS A 42 -9.14 6.32 0.70
CA LYS A 42 -8.02 7.24 0.54
C LYS A 42 -6.79 6.50 0.01
N ALA A 43 -5.99 7.20 -0.79
CA ALA A 43 -4.71 6.71 -1.28
C ALA A 43 -3.62 7.77 -1.11
N ALA A 44 -2.37 7.33 -0.98
CA ALA A 44 -1.19 8.20 -0.96
C ALA A 44 -0.99 8.84 -2.33
N ASP A 45 -0.56 10.10 -2.33
CA ASP A 45 -0.28 10.84 -3.55
C ASP A 45 1.00 10.32 -4.23
N GLN A 46 1.02 10.34 -5.56
CA GLN A 46 2.06 9.72 -6.38
C GLN A 46 3.19 10.66 -6.76
N ASP A 47 3.10 11.93 -6.34
CA ASP A 47 4.19 12.90 -6.45
C ASP A 47 5.28 12.53 -5.44
N GLY A 48 6.07 11.52 -5.79
CA GLY A 48 7.15 10.90 -5.01
C GLY A 48 8.35 11.81 -4.72
N GLY A 49 8.11 13.09 -4.43
CA GLY A 49 9.04 13.99 -3.76
C GLY A 49 8.94 13.89 -2.24
N ASP A 50 9.98 14.37 -1.55
CA ASP A 50 10.03 14.49 -0.08
C ASP A 50 8.91 15.37 0.52
N GLU A 51 8.19 16.13 -0.31
CA GLU A 51 7.16 17.09 0.09
C GLU A 51 5.73 16.49 0.12
N CYS A 52 5.59 15.18 -0.06
CA CYS A 52 4.29 14.53 -0.02
C CYS A 52 3.78 14.41 1.43
N GLU A 53 2.73 15.17 1.78
CA GLU A 53 2.14 15.20 3.14
C GLU A 53 1.71 13.81 3.66
N SER A 54 1.35 12.89 2.77
CA SER A 54 0.91 11.53 3.12
C SER A 54 1.77 10.44 2.45
N ARG A 55 3.00 10.26 2.97
CA ARG A 55 3.99 9.28 2.46
C ARG A 55 3.47 7.83 2.38
N VAL A 56 2.66 7.41 3.35
CA VAL A 56 1.92 6.14 3.38
C VAL A 56 0.51 6.38 3.89
N VAL A 57 -0.48 5.81 3.20
CA VAL A 57 -1.89 5.87 3.60
C VAL A 57 -2.41 4.45 3.79
N VAL A 58 -2.95 4.19 4.98
CA VAL A 58 -3.67 2.96 5.33
C VAL A 58 -5.15 3.30 5.50
N ASP A 59 -6.00 2.74 4.62
CA ASP A 59 -7.45 2.92 4.70
C ASP A 59 -8.17 1.56 4.66
N GLY A 60 -8.75 1.16 5.79
CA GLY A 60 -9.36 -0.16 5.93
C GLY A 60 -8.33 -1.26 5.68
N ASN A 61 -8.46 -1.99 4.57
CA ASN A 61 -7.56 -3.06 4.14
C ASN A 61 -6.65 -2.68 2.96
N VAL A 62 -6.66 -1.43 2.49
CA VAL A 62 -5.73 -0.96 1.46
C VAL A 62 -4.57 -0.18 2.08
N ILE A 63 -3.36 -0.43 1.57
CA ILE A 63 -2.14 0.28 1.93
C ILE A 63 -1.58 0.90 0.65
N THR A 64 -1.31 2.20 0.65
CA THR A 64 -0.74 2.90 -0.51
C THR A 64 0.42 3.78 -0.10
N SER A 65 1.35 4.02 -1.02
CA SER A 65 2.60 4.74 -0.76
C SER A 65 3.07 5.47 -2.01
N GLY A 66 3.71 6.63 -1.85
CA GLY A 66 3.99 7.56 -2.95
C GLY A 66 5.12 7.15 -3.90
N GLY A 67 6.05 6.26 -3.52
CA GLY A 67 7.14 5.87 -4.42
C GLY A 67 8.29 5.11 -3.75
N THR A 68 9.39 4.91 -4.47
CA THR A 68 10.56 4.15 -3.97
C THR A 68 11.13 4.70 -2.67
N GLY A 69 11.13 6.02 -2.50
CA GLY A 69 11.57 6.69 -1.27
C GLY A 69 10.70 6.39 -0.05
N THR A 70 9.51 5.79 -0.22
CA THR A 70 8.57 5.43 0.85
C THR A 70 8.39 3.92 1.01
N ALA A 71 9.26 3.12 0.39
CA ALA A 71 9.14 1.67 0.37
C ALA A 71 9.32 1.02 1.76
N MET A 72 10.18 1.59 2.61
CA MET A 72 10.40 1.08 3.97
C MET A 72 9.18 1.35 4.85
N GLU A 73 8.66 2.58 4.83
CA GLU A 73 7.41 2.99 5.49
C GLU A 73 6.26 2.06 5.08
N PHE A 74 6.13 1.80 3.76
CA PHE A 74 5.10 0.91 3.22
C PHE A 74 5.25 -0.53 3.73
N ALA A 75 6.48 -1.06 3.74
CA ALA A 75 6.75 -2.41 4.22
C ALA A 75 6.43 -2.55 5.71
N VAL A 76 6.82 -1.58 6.54
CA VAL A 76 6.50 -1.59 7.99
C VAL A 76 4.99 -1.50 8.21
N ALA A 77 4.28 -0.64 7.47
CA ALA A 77 2.82 -0.56 7.53
C ALA A 77 2.14 -1.88 7.11
N ALA A 78 2.69 -2.58 6.11
CA ALA A 78 2.20 -3.90 5.70
C ALA A 78 2.42 -4.96 6.79
N VAL A 79 3.59 -4.96 7.44
CA VAL A 79 3.87 -5.85 8.57
C VAL A 79 2.92 -5.57 9.72
N GLU A 80 2.69 -4.30 10.08
CA GLU A 80 1.74 -3.95 11.13
C GLU A 80 0.34 -4.46 10.82
N LYS A 81 -0.10 -4.32 9.57
CA LYS A 81 -1.42 -4.78 9.14
C LYS A 81 -1.59 -6.30 9.18
N LEU A 82 -0.52 -7.04 8.93
CA LEU A 82 -0.54 -8.50 8.83
C LEU A 82 -0.25 -9.20 10.16
N LEU A 83 0.66 -8.64 10.95
CA LEU A 83 1.27 -9.32 12.11
C LEU A 83 1.14 -8.50 13.41
N GLY A 84 0.62 -7.28 13.33
CA GLY A 84 0.47 -6.39 14.48
C GLY A 84 1.67 -5.49 14.73
N ARG A 85 1.43 -4.47 15.57
CA ARG A 85 2.36 -3.37 15.83
C ARG A 85 3.68 -3.80 16.45
N ASP A 86 3.65 -4.75 17.38
CA ASP A 86 4.87 -5.23 18.06
C ASP A 86 5.85 -5.87 17.07
N VAL A 87 5.34 -6.61 16.08
CA VAL A 87 6.16 -7.22 15.03
C VAL A 87 6.69 -6.15 14.08
N ALA A 88 5.85 -5.17 13.72
CA ALA A 88 6.25 -4.06 12.87
C ALA A 88 7.38 -3.24 13.49
N GLN A 89 7.29 -2.93 14.79
CA GLN A 89 8.32 -2.21 15.53
C GLN A 89 9.64 -2.98 15.53
N ARG A 90 9.62 -4.29 15.80
CA ARG A 90 10.83 -5.12 15.77
C ARG A 90 11.49 -5.16 14.39
N VAL A 91 10.67 -5.20 13.32
CA VAL A 91 11.17 -5.14 11.94
C VAL A 91 11.79 -3.78 11.65
N ALA A 92 11.13 -2.70 12.05
CA ALA A 92 11.58 -1.33 11.88
C ALA A 92 12.94 -1.10 12.58
N GLU A 93 13.06 -1.50 13.84
CA GLU A 93 14.31 -1.48 14.62
C GLU A 93 15.43 -2.28 13.93
N GLY A 94 15.14 -3.48 13.44
CA GLY A 94 16.11 -4.32 12.73
C GLY A 94 16.58 -3.74 11.40
N LEU A 95 15.77 -2.89 10.77
CA LEU A 95 16.09 -2.16 9.55
C LEU A 95 16.80 -0.81 9.83
N LEU A 96 17.02 -0.46 11.09
CA LEU A 96 17.47 0.88 11.52
C LEU A 96 16.53 1.99 11.01
N PHE A 97 15.25 1.65 10.93
CA PHE A 97 14.17 2.48 10.46
C PHE A 97 13.25 2.73 11.66
N ALA A 98 13.49 3.81 12.41
CA ALA A 98 12.80 4.10 13.66
C ALA A 98 12.05 5.44 13.59
#